data_AF-X1ET88-F1
#
_entry.id   AF-X1ET88-F1
#
_cell.length_a   1.000
_cell.length_b   1.000
_cell.length_c   1.000
_cell.angle_alpha   90.00
_cell.angle_beta   90.00
_cell.angle_gamma   90.00
#
_symmetry.space_group_name_H-M   'P 1'
#
loop_
_entity.id
_entity.type
_entity.pdbx_description
1 polymer ?
#
loop_
_entity_poly.entity_id
_entity_poly.type
_entity_poly.pdbx_seq_one_letter_code
_entity_poly.pdbx_strand_id
1 'polypeptide(L)'
;IHILPFYPYSSDDGFSVIDYKKVNPALGDWKDIEDIGQKFNLMFDLVANHISSESIWFKEYLKSNPKYDDYFISVDKDTDLSSVTRARTHPLLTKFKRKGENNSIT
;
A
#
# COMPACT_ATOMS: atom_id res chain seq x y z
N ILE A 1 -23.54 -7.24 1.38
CA ILE A 1 -22.50 -8.18 1.84
C ILE A 1 -21.17 -7.45 1.86
N HIS A 2 -20.29 -7.75 2.81
CA HIS A 2 -18.93 -7.23 2.82
C HIS A 2 -18.00 -8.31 2.25
N ILE A 3 -17.24 -7.98 1.20
CA ILE A 3 -16.19 -8.85 0.67
C ILE A 3 -14.86 -8.30 1.21
N LEU A 4 -14.15 -9.14 1.97
CA LEU A 4 -12.80 -8.83 2.46
C LEU A 4 -11.84 -8.57 1.29
N PRO A 5 -10.67 -7.95 1.52
CA PRO A 5 -9.85 -7.44 0.43
C PRO A 5 -9.51 -8.51 -0.61
N PHE A 6 -9.87 -8.22 -1.86
CA PHE A 6 -9.72 -9.14 -3.00
C PHE A 6 -8.79 -8.59 -4.09
N TYR A 7 -8.13 -7.46 -3.83
CA TYR A 7 -7.08 -6.93 -4.70
C TYR A 7 -5.82 -7.82 -4.61
N PRO A 8 -4.92 -7.82 -5.60
CA PRO A 8 -3.59 -8.39 -5.43
C PRO A 8 -2.90 -7.76 -4.20
N TYR A 9 -2.32 -8.59 -3.33
CA TYR A 9 -1.69 -8.16 -2.08
C TYR A 9 -0.39 -8.92 -1.81
N SER A 10 0.50 -8.34 -1.00
CA SER A 10 1.79 -8.99 -0.65
C SER A 10 1.79 -9.62 0.75
N SER A 11 0.96 -9.12 1.67
CA SER A 11 0.91 -9.53 3.07
C SER A 11 -0.36 -9.03 3.77
N ASP A 12 -0.48 -9.29 5.07
CA ASP A 12 -1.57 -8.81 5.94
C ASP A 12 -2.96 -9.21 5.43
N ASP A 13 -3.09 -10.45 4.95
CA ASP A 13 -4.34 -11.07 4.50
C ASP A 13 -5.22 -10.17 3.61
N GLY A 14 -4.60 -9.44 2.68
CA GLY A 14 -5.28 -8.58 1.73
C GLY A 14 -5.14 -7.08 1.99
N PHE A 15 -4.66 -6.67 3.17
CA PHE A 15 -4.56 -5.25 3.53
C PHE A 15 -3.27 -4.58 3.02
N SER A 16 -2.24 -5.35 2.65
CA SER A 16 -1.07 -4.80 1.93
C SER A 16 -1.31 -4.84 0.41
N VAL A 17 -2.17 -3.94 -0.08
CA VAL A 17 -2.64 -3.93 -1.48
C VAL A 17 -1.52 -3.55 -2.46
N ILE A 18 -1.39 -4.29 -3.57
CA ILE A 18 -0.43 -4.04 -4.64
C ILE A 18 -1.05 -3.17 -5.75
N ASP A 19 -2.27 -3.50 -6.19
CA ASP A 19 -2.93 -2.86 -7.33
C ASP A 19 -4.46 -2.80 -7.15
N TYR A 20 -4.97 -1.60 -6.83
CA TYR A 20 -6.41 -1.35 -6.67
C TYR A 20 -7.23 -1.49 -7.95
N LYS A 21 -6.59 -1.61 -9.13
CA LYS A 21 -7.30 -1.68 -10.41
C LYS A 21 -7.57 -3.11 -10.86
N LYS A 22 -7.16 -4.11 -10.09
CA LYS A 22 -7.29 -5.52 -10.44
C LYS A 22 -7.92 -6.30 -9.30
N VAL A 23 -8.62 -7.37 -9.64
CA VAL A 23 -8.93 -8.45 -8.71
C VAL A 23 -7.73 -9.39 -8.66
N ASN A 24 -7.46 -9.97 -7.50
CA ASN A 24 -6.44 -10.99 -7.34
C ASN A 24 -6.78 -12.18 -8.25
N PRO A 25 -5.91 -12.56 -9.21
CA PRO A 25 -6.21 -13.64 -10.16
C PRO A 25 -6.50 -15.00 -9.50
N ALA A 26 -6.05 -15.21 -8.27
CA ALA A 26 -6.36 -16.42 -7.51
C ALA A 26 -7.82 -16.46 -7.01
N LEU A 27 -8.51 -15.31 -6.98
CA LEU A 27 -9.87 -15.14 -6.50
C LEU A 27 -10.88 -14.91 -7.63
N GLY A 28 -10.41 -14.53 -8.83
CA GLY A 28 -11.25 -14.27 -10.00
C GLY A 28 -10.85 -12.99 -10.72
N ASP A 29 -11.83 -12.37 -11.38
CA ASP A 29 -11.70 -11.09 -12.05
C ASP A 29 -12.85 -10.12 -11.70
N TRP A 30 -12.89 -8.95 -12.35
CA TRP A 30 -13.95 -7.97 -12.10
C TRP A 30 -15.34 -8.47 -12.50
N LYS A 31 -15.45 -9.36 -13.49
CA LYS A 31 -16.72 -9.94 -13.90
C LYS A 31 -17.34 -10.76 -12.77
N ASP A 32 -16.51 -11.51 -12.03
CA ASP A 32 -16.97 -12.25 -10.86
C ASP A 32 -17.53 -11.32 -9.77
N ILE A 33 -16.84 -10.20 -9.51
CA ILE A 33 -17.31 -9.19 -8.54
C ILE A 33 -18.62 -8.55 -9.01
N GLU A 34 -18.73 -8.19 -10.28
CA GLU A 34 -19.94 -7.63 -10.89
C GLU A 34 -21.13 -8.60 -10.79
N ASP A 35 -20.90 -9.90 -11.01
CA ASP A 35 -21.93 -10.94 -10.94
C ASP A 35 -22.46 -11.14 -9.52
N ILE A 36 -21.61 -11.02 -8.50
CA ILE A 36 -22.05 -10.99 -7.10
C ILE A 36 -22.87 -9.72 -6.84
N GLY A 37 -22.45 -8.59 -7.42
CA GLY A 37 -23.14 -7.29 -7.32
C GLY A 37 -24.54 -7.27 -7.93
N GLN A 38 -24.84 -8.16 -8.87
CA GLN A 38 -26.20 -8.33 -9.40
C GLN A 38 -27.19 -8.88 -8.36
N LYS A 39 -26.70 -9.57 -7.33
CA LYS A 39 -27.51 -10.25 -6.31
C LYS A 39 -27.51 -9.56 -4.96
N PHE A 40 -26.45 -8.79 -4.67
CA PHE A 40 -26.24 -8.19 -3.36
C PHE A 40 -25.70 -6.77 -3.48
N ASN A 41 -26.10 -5.89 -2.56
CA ASN A 41 -25.38 -4.64 -2.33
C ASN A 41 -23.99 -4.96 -1.78
N LEU A 42 -22.94 -4.51 -2.46
CA LEU A 42 -21.56 -4.81 -2.09
C LEU A 42 -20.98 -3.70 -1.21
N MET A 43 -20.11 -4.12 -0.30
CA MET A 43 -19.22 -3.28 0.49
C MET A 43 -17.82 -3.89 0.37
N PHE A 44 -16.80 -3.03 0.38
CA PHE A 44 -15.40 -3.42 0.30
C PHE A 44 -14.56 -2.57 1.25
N ASP A 45 -13.42 -3.12 1.65
CA ASP A 45 -12.36 -2.37 2.33
C ASP A 45 -11.62 -1.46 1.34
N LEU A 46 -11.54 -0.16 1.67
CA LEU A 46 -10.66 0.79 1.01
C LEU A 46 -9.45 1.06 1.91
N VAL A 47 -8.32 0.43 1.63
CA VAL A 47 -7.08 0.61 2.40
C VAL A 47 -6.38 1.91 1.99
N ALA A 48 -6.96 3.06 2.36
CA ALA A 48 -6.46 4.36 1.90
C ALA A 48 -5.19 4.85 2.62
N ASN A 49 -4.88 4.31 3.80
CA ASN A 49 -3.78 4.81 4.63
C ASN A 49 -2.39 4.38 4.13
N HIS A 50 -2.28 3.22 3.48
CA HIS A 50 -1.02 2.65 3.04
C HIS A 50 -1.20 1.73 1.83
N ILE A 51 -0.10 1.39 1.18
CA ILE A 51 -0.07 0.49 0.03
C ILE A 51 1.19 -0.40 0.13
N SER A 52 1.14 -1.58 -0.48
CA SER A 52 2.29 -2.49 -0.52
C SER A 52 3.51 -1.83 -1.16
N SER A 53 4.69 -2.10 -0.61
CA SER A 53 5.97 -1.73 -1.23
C SER A 53 6.19 -2.39 -2.60
N GLU A 54 5.41 -3.42 -2.94
CA GLU A 54 5.43 -4.04 -4.26
C GLU A 54 4.59 -3.30 -5.30
N SER A 55 3.80 -2.30 -4.90
CA SER A 55 2.99 -1.49 -5.80
C SER A 55 3.85 -0.69 -6.78
N ILE A 56 3.31 -0.48 -7.98
CA ILE A 56 3.93 0.39 -8.98
C ILE A 56 4.07 1.82 -8.47
N TRP A 57 3.15 2.31 -7.64
CA TRP A 57 3.25 3.68 -7.10
C TRP A 57 4.49 3.83 -6.22
N PHE A 58 4.73 2.87 -5.33
CA PHE A 58 5.92 2.89 -4.46
C PHE A 58 7.21 2.67 -5.26
N LYS A 59 7.20 1.73 -6.20
CA LYS A 59 8.36 1.48 -7.09
C LYS A 59 8.72 2.70 -7.93
N GLU A 60 7.74 3.48 -8.40
CA GLU A 60 7.99 4.71 -9.16
C GLU A 60 8.42 5.87 -8.26
N TYR A 61 7.87 5.97 -7.05
CA TYR A 61 8.36 6.89 -6.02
C TYR A 61 9.86 6.66 -5.73
N LEU A 62 10.28 5.40 -5.55
CA LEU A 62 11.69 5.05 -5.35
C LEU A 62 12.58 5.36 -6.56
N LYS A 63 12.01 5.48 -7.77
CA LYS A 63 12.74 5.91 -8.98
C LYS A 63 12.80 7.42 -9.14
N SER A 64 12.24 8.18 -8.21
CA SER A 64 12.15 9.65 -8.26
C SER A 64 11.35 10.14 -9.45
N ASN A 65 10.24 9.45 -9.72
CA ASN A 65 9.27 9.87 -10.71
C ASN A 65 8.39 10.98 -10.09
N PRO A 66 8.42 12.21 -10.62
CA PRO A 66 7.80 13.39 -10.00
C PRO A 66 6.30 13.26 -9.81
N LYS A 67 5.64 12.37 -10.57
CA LYS A 67 4.21 12.08 -10.39
C LYS A 67 3.88 11.50 -9.01
N TYR A 68 4.83 10.81 -8.38
CA TYR A 68 4.60 10.05 -7.15
C TYR A 68 5.32 10.63 -5.93
N ASP A 69 5.95 11.79 -6.07
CA ASP A 69 6.78 12.38 -5.00
C ASP A 69 5.98 12.67 -3.73
N ASP A 70 4.72 13.08 -3.88
CA ASP A 70 3.81 13.40 -2.76
C ASP A 70 2.93 12.21 -2.34
N TYR A 71 3.18 11.00 -2.85
CA TYR A 71 2.38 9.81 -2.51
C TYR A 71 2.86 9.14 -1.21
N PHE A 72 4.10 9.41 -0.79
CA PHE A 72 4.74 8.74 0.35
C PHE A 72 5.46 9.75 1.22
N ILE A 73 5.52 9.44 2.51
CA ILE A 73 6.25 10.23 3.49
C ILE A 73 7.57 9.52 3.73
N SER A 74 8.68 10.24 3.53
CA SER A 74 10.01 9.83 3.99
C SER A 74 10.55 10.88 4.96
N VAL A 75 11.50 10.47 5.78
CA VAL A 75 12.15 11.37 6.74
C VAL A 75 13.66 11.24 6.65
N ASP A 76 14.37 12.31 6.98
CA ASP A 76 15.82 12.27 7.07
C ASP A 76 16.25 11.31 8.18
N LYS A 77 17.37 10.61 7.96
CA LYS A 77 17.92 9.64 8.93
C LYS A 77 18.15 10.22 10.33
N ASP A 78 18.38 11.54 10.40
CA ASP A 78 18.73 12.28 11.62
C ASP A 78 17.49 12.95 12.26
N THR A 79 16.29 12.70 11.73
CA THR A 79 15.04 13.22 12.29
C THR A 79 14.82 12.68 13.71
N ASP A 80 14.64 13.57 14.69
CA ASP A 80 14.32 13.17 16.06
C ASP A 80 12.87 12.66 16.14
N LEU A 81 12.73 11.36 16.35
CA LEU A 81 11.44 10.67 16.48
C LEU A 81 11.19 10.17 17.91
N SER A 82 11.96 10.65 18.89
CA SER A 82 11.88 10.20 20.29
C SER A 82 10.52 10.45 20.96
N SER A 83 9.75 11.42 20.47
CA SER A 83 8.41 11.75 20.97
C SER A 83 7.29 10.88 20.36
N VAL A 84 7.59 10.09 19.32
CA VAL A 84 6.59 9.25 18.65
C VAL A 84 6.20 8.08 19.56
N THR A 85 4.93 8.05 19.97
CA THR A 85 4.38 6.98 20.80
C THR A 85 3.53 6.03 19.94
N ARG A 86 3.80 4.72 20.02
CA ARG A 86 2.98 3.69 19.37
C ARG A 86 3.01 2.37 20.13
N ALA A 87 1.97 1.56 19.95
CA ALA A 87 1.83 0.25 20.61
C ALA A 87 2.66 -0.89 19.96
N ARG A 88 3.41 -0.62 18.89
CA ARG A 88 4.14 -1.64 18.10
C ARG A 88 5.64 -1.63 18.42
N THR A 89 6.23 -2.81 18.57
CA THR A 89 7.64 -3.03 18.98
C THR A 89 8.65 -2.99 17.84
N HIS A 90 8.21 -3.05 16.58
CA HIS A 90 9.11 -2.98 15.42
C HIS A 90 9.79 -1.61 15.33
N PRO A 91 10.85 -1.45 14.51
CA PRO A 91 11.36 -0.13 14.17
C PRO A 91 10.24 0.79 13.63
N LEU A 92 10.34 2.09 13.94
CA LEU A 92 9.35 3.08 13.50
C LEU A 92 9.38 3.28 11.98
N LEU A 93 10.58 3.32 11.41
CA LEU A 93 10.83 3.51 9.98
C LEU A 93 11.34 2.22 9.33
N THR A 94 11.08 2.08 8.04
CA THR A 94 11.68 1.03 7.20
C THR A 94 12.74 1.67 6.31
N LYS A 95 13.80 0.97 5.91
CA LYS A 95 14.84 1.56 5.06
C LYS A 95 14.60 1.19 3.60
N PHE A 96 14.50 2.20 2.74
CA PHE A 96 14.51 2.06 1.28
C PHE A 96 15.51 3.00 0.65
N LYS A 97 15.98 2.66 -0.56
CA LYS A 97 16.87 3.50 -1.35
C LYS A 97 16.08 4.16 -2.48
N ARG A 98 15.98 5.49 -2.45
CA ARG A 98 15.40 6.28 -3.54
C ARG A 98 16.48 6.80 -4.48
N LYS A 99 16.21 6.79 -5.78
CA LYS A 99 17.18 7.16 -6.83
C LYS A 99 17.58 8.64 -6.68
N GLY A 100 18.87 8.90 -6.51
CA GLY A 100 19.39 10.27 -6.39
C GLY A 100 19.36 10.83 -4.97
N GLU A 101 18.90 10.06 -3.98
CA GLU A 101 19.00 10.42 -2.57
C GLU A 101 19.98 9.47 -1.86
N ASN A 102 21.00 10.04 -1.21
CA ASN A 102 22.04 9.27 -0.52
C ASN A 102 21.73 9.03 0.98
N ASN A 103 20.72 9.70 1.55
CA ASN A 103 20.52 9.78 3.01
C ASN A 103 19.07 9.63 3.52
N SER A 104 18.08 9.38 2.66
CA SER A 104 16.68 9.26 3.09
C SER A 104 16.35 7.85 3.61
N ILE A 105 15.53 7.79 4.66
CA ILE A 105 14.85 6.58 5.11
C ILE A 105 13.38 6.80 4.74
N THR A 106 12.83 5.96 3.86
CA THR A 106 11.40 5.99 3.51
C THR A 106 10.59 5.19 4.54
#